data_AF-A0A383WGF5-F1
#
_entry.id   AF-A0A383WGF5-F1
#
_cell.length_a   1.000
_cell.length_b   1.000
_cell.length_c   1.000
_cell.angle_alpha   90.00
_cell.angle_beta   90.00
_cell.angle_gamma   90.00
#
_symmetry.space_group_name_H-M   'P 1'
#
loop_
_entity.id
_entity.type
_entity.pdbx_description
1 polymer ?
#
loop_
_entity_poly.entity_id
_entity_poly.type
_entity_poly.pdbx_seq_one_letter_code
_entity_poly.pdbx_strand_id
1 'polypeptide(L)'
;MAGLRAHCLLCSVVLGFAVLSRAQAAAISGTTCAPAPNFFPPGKEDSSLPPAWTQTAQEAAGNLLSDQLYTVVLTSNKNVPEIDAEGPPVLYVLPKHDLLTVGATPSRACMGYGATVVASRHLLSDAGSDTAAAADTAGEDADDTAAAAGRKLAQAGAVTVPARFRVDISIGKNYSKSLGEFKFNATVPAAITLNMLSNFTDGDYCMNIKLTIVAGSGLVGSLAVPVTDLHSTTQVCFYKLDAMPEAAVGFNTCGDTFSANITAAKNITPVPLFPGSSELLFMPVYRFESDLNRTVDGSWPAGGAPAKMEQWVVVDSAAAALKPATYLPEGQYPDGFYNIRVESSLATQYPSLLSLGVAAGYDKYNEESVPEALAGLFKVLPNKQWPSGKVLGIQNELTAFISLDGPELSAIPVNAEISFNWKFDGFGKQYCWIDGLRYYNDAEFMCKQPLDLTLPNSKNHTLTILLVDVCSKNYTVEVTYSTWGYAITKAPKATVAAIDSDSLTGGQTFDMVGVGVPLSSTSTKRSLNAASTASSTALLFAPAVLAALHVSRQAGLV
;
A
#
# COMPACT_ATOMS: atom_id res chain seq x y z
N MET A 1 -44.32 32.85 17.25
CA MET A 1 -43.34 33.88 17.70
C MET A 1 -42.04 33.16 18.01
N ALA A 2 -40.90 33.75 17.61
CA ALA A 2 -39.54 33.20 17.54
C ALA A 2 -39.38 32.08 16.48
N GLY A 3 -38.69 32.22 15.35
CA GLY A 3 -37.79 33.26 14.85
C GLY A 3 -36.35 33.01 15.29
N LEU A 4 -35.51 32.38 14.44
CA LEU A 4 -34.17 32.86 14.04
C LEU A 4 -33.39 31.86 13.16
N ARG A 5 -32.95 32.38 12.01
CA ARG A 5 -31.65 32.17 11.32
C ARG A 5 -31.33 30.79 10.73
N ALA A 6 -31.83 30.58 9.51
CA ALA A 6 -31.09 29.86 8.47
C ALA A 6 -29.90 30.73 8.01
N HIS A 7 -28.67 30.33 8.34
CA HIS A 7 -27.46 30.90 7.73
C HIS A 7 -27.09 30.09 6.50
N CYS A 8 -27.02 30.81 5.39
CA CYS A 8 -26.64 30.34 4.07
C CYS A 8 -25.17 29.90 4.08
N LEU A 9 -24.94 28.58 4.19
CA LEU A 9 -23.61 27.95 4.09
C LEU A 9 -23.29 27.48 2.66
N LEU A 10 -24.02 27.99 1.65
CA LEU A 10 -23.88 27.58 0.25
C LEU A 10 -23.02 28.51 -0.63
N CYS A 11 -22.45 29.60 -0.08
CA CYS A 11 -21.61 30.52 -0.86
C CYS A 11 -20.09 30.33 -0.68
N SER A 12 -19.64 29.37 0.15
CA SER A 12 -18.20 29.21 0.44
C SER A 12 -17.50 28.11 -0.37
N VAL A 13 -18.25 27.31 -1.15
CA VAL A 13 -17.68 26.17 -1.92
C VAL A 13 -17.11 26.59 -3.28
N VAL A 14 -17.44 27.78 -3.79
CA VAL A 14 -17.03 28.21 -5.15
C VAL A 14 -15.75 29.07 -5.16
N LEU A 15 -15.21 29.47 -4.00
CA LEU A 15 -14.02 30.35 -3.91
C LEU A 15 -12.75 29.65 -3.37
N GLY A 16 -12.81 28.35 -3.06
CA GLY A 16 -11.67 27.57 -2.54
C GLY A 16 -10.71 27.02 -3.60
N PHE A 17 -11.11 26.96 -4.88
CA PHE A 17 -10.30 26.35 -5.96
C PHE A 17 -9.27 27.31 -6.60
N ALA A 18 -9.12 28.54 -6.11
CA ALA A 18 -8.30 29.56 -6.78
C ALA A 18 -7.02 30.00 -6.05
N VAL A 19 -6.67 29.43 -4.87
CA VAL A 19 -5.62 30.03 -4.00
C VAL A 19 -4.41 29.13 -3.70
N LEU A 20 -4.39 27.83 -4.05
CA LEU A 20 -3.23 26.97 -3.77
C LEU A 20 -2.60 26.41 -5.06
N SER A 21 -1.55 27.11 -5.52
CA SER A 21 -0.37 26.61 -6.29
C SER A 21 0.41 27.70 -7.04
N ARG A 22 0.15 29.01 -6.81
CA ARG A 22 0.98 30.09 -7.40
C ARG A 22 2.39 30.24 -6.79
N ALA A 23 2.77 29.43 -5.80
CA ALA A 23 4.09 29.51 -5.17
C ALA A 23 5.24 28.88 -5.99
N GLN A 24 4.96 28.18 -7.09
CA GLN A 24 5.99 27.67 -8.02
C GLN A 24 5.94 28.28 -9.43
N ALA A 25 4.90 29.06 -9.76
CA ALA A 25 4.81 29.76 -11.04
C ALA A 25 5.72 31.01 -11.16
N ALA A 26 6.45 31.38 -10.10
CA ALA A 26 7.28 32.59 -10.06
C ALA A 26 8.80 32.33 -10.17
N ALA A 27 9.25 31.10 -10.46
CA ALA A 27 10.68 30.75 -10.49
C ALA A 27 11.31 30.60 -11.89
N ILE A 28 10.59 30.80 -13.00
CA ILE A 28 11.16 30.63 -14.35
C ILE A 28 10.80 31.80 -15.27
N SER A 29 11.32 32.98 -14.95
CA SER A 29 11.47 34.06 -15.96
C SER A 29 12.88 34.68 -15.95
N GLY A 30 13.83 34.03 -15.26
CA GLY A 30 15.24 34.41 -15.26
C GLY A 30 16.11 33.39 -15.99
N THR A 31 16.47 33.68 -17.24
CA THR A 31 17.82 33.42 -17.80
C THR A 31 18.42 32.01 -17.75
N THR A 32 17.65 30.92 -17.64
CA THR A 32 18.20 29.57 -17.82
C THR A 32 17.92 29.08 -19.24
N CYS A 33 18.96 29.01 -20.07
CA CYS A 33 18.95 28.43 -21.41
C CYS A 33 18.85 26.90 -21.42
N ALA A 34 18.19 26.33 -20.41
CA ALA A 34 17.98 24.91 -20.30
C ALA A 34 16.73 24.54 -21.12
N PRO A 35 16.76 23.42 -21.87
CA PRO A 35 15.56 22.94 -22.56
C PRO A 35 14.48 22.58 -21.54
N ALA A 36 13.22 22.95 -21.78
CA ALA A 36 12.10 22.45 -20.98
C ALA A 36 11.48 21.22 -21.65
N PRO A 37 10.97 20.21 -20.91
CA PRO A 37 10.17 19.15 -21.52
C PRO A 37 8.82 19.69 -22.01
N ASN A 38 8.29 19.07 -23.06
CA ASN A 38 6.86 19.07 -23.38
C ASN A 38 6.40 17.61 -23.42
N PHE A 39 5.56 17.22 -22.47
CA PHE A 39 4.97 15.89 -22.34
C PHE A 39 3.74 15.68 -23.22
N PHE A 40 3.20 16.76 -23.80
CA PHE A 40 2.08 16.74 -24.75
C PHE A 40 2.52 17.34 -26.09
N PRO A 41 3.43 16.66 -26.84
CA PRO A 41 3.89 17.17 -28.11
C PRO A 41 2.76 17.19 -29.16
N PRO A 42 2.76 18.19 -30.08
CA PRO A 42 1.74 18.29 -31.12
C PRO A 42 1.54 17.00 -31.93
N GLY A 43 0.29 16.55 -32.03
CA GLY A 43 -0.11 15.30 -32.70
C GLY A 43 0.12 14.01 -31.91
N LYS A 44 0.51 14.12 -30.63
CA LYS A 44 0.75 13.00 -29.69
C LYS A 44 0.22 13.28 -28.28
N GLU A 45 -0.57 14.32 -28.11
CA GLU A 45 -1.15 14.79 -26.85
C GLU A 45 -1.89 13.65 -26.12
N ASP A 46 -2.65 12.86 -26.86
CA ASP A 46 -3.42 11.71 -26.34
C ASP A 46 -2.93 10.36 -26.86
N SER A 47 -1.66 10.27 -27.27
CA SER A 47 -1.06 9.02 -27.75
C SER A 47 -0.23 8.29 -26.70
N SER A 48 0.09 8.93 -25.57
CA SER A 48 0.83 8.30 -24.48
C SER A 48 0.04 7.13 -23.88
N LEU A 49 0.76 6.07 -23.54
CA LEU A 49 0.21 4.89 -22.86
C LEU A 49 0.88 4.75 -21.48
N PRO A 50 0.13 4.59 -20.40
CA PRO A 50 -1.32 4.51 -20.41
C PRO A 50 -2.03 5.85 -20.61
N PRO A 51 -3.36 5.82 -20.84
CA PRO A 51 -4.19 7.02 -20.97
C PRO A 51 -4.01 8.03 -19.84
N ALA A 52 -3.62 7.60 -18.64
CA ALA A 52 -3.33 8.50 -17.52
C ALA A 52 -2.20 9.53 -17.78
N TRP A 53 -1.31 9.27 -18.74
CA TRP A 53 -0.26 10.21 -19.17
C TRP A 53 -0.69 11.13 -20.32
N THR A 54 -1.92 11.01 -20.82
CA THR A 54 -2.38 11.89 -21.91
C THR A 54 -2.70 13.28 -21.39
N GLN A 55 -2.67 14.26 -22.29
CA GLN A 55 -3.07 15.62 -21.97
C GLN A 55 -4.50 15.65 -21.43
N THR A 56 -5.43 14.95 -22.08
CA THR A 56 -6.83 14.91 -21.64
C THR A 56 -6.97 14.41 -20.20
N ALA A 57 -6.25 13.36 -19.81
CA ALA A 57 -6.32 12.81 -18.46
C ALA A 57 -5.70 13.74 -17.41
N GLN A 58 -4.59 14.39 -17.77
CA GLN A 58 -3.87 15.34 -16.92
C GLN A 58 -4.68 16.62 -16.71
N GLU A 59 -5.29 17.18 -17.77
CA GLU A 59 -6.20 18.32 -17.70
C GLU A 59 -7.47 18.00 -16.90
N ALA A 60 -8.03 16.79 -17.05
CA ALA A 60 -9.16 16.34 -16.24
C ALA A 60 -8.82 16.25 -14.73
N ALA A 61 -7.55 16.03 -14.40
CA ALA A 61 -7.03 16.09 -13.03
C ALA A 61 -6.61 17.50 -12.59
N GLY A 62 -6.72 18.51 -13.46
CA GLY A 62 -6.35 19.90 -13.19
C GLY A 62 -4.91 20.28 -13.53
N ASN A 63 -4.12 19.40 -14.15
CA ASN A 63 -2.79 19.73 -14.64
C ASN A 63 -2.89 20.40 -16.02
N LEU A 64 -2.62 21.70 -16.08
CA LEU A 64 -2.61 22.49 -17.32
C LEU A 64 -1.19 22.75 -17.84
N LEU A 65 -0.17 22.22 -17.16
CA LEU A 65 1.23 22.47 -17.48
C LEU A 65 1.78 21.37 -18.36
N SER A 66 2.30 21.74 -19.54
CA SER A 66 2.84 20.76 -20.49
C SER A 66 4.27 20.31 -20.18
N ASP A 67 4.94 21.00 -19.26
CA ASP A 67 6.29 20.70 -18.79
C ASP A 67 6.31 19.93 -17.46
N GLN A 68 5.12 19.53 -16.96
CA GLN A 68 4.95 18.76 -15.72
C GLN A 68 3.94 17.64 -15.92
N LEU A 69 4.12 16.53 -15.20
CA LEU A 69 3.16 15.43 -15.14
C LEU A 69 2.81 15.14 -13.69
N TYR A 70 1.52 14.98 -13.41
CA TYR A 70 1.08 14.38 -12.16
C TYR A 70 1.45 12.90 -12.13
N THR A 71 1.65 12.40 -10.91
CA THR A 71 1.91 11.00 -10.64
C THR A 71 0.72 10.17 -11.15
N VAL A 72 1.02 9.08 -11.83
CA VAL A 72 0.02 8.15 -12.35
C VAL A 72 0.21 6.77 -11.75
N VAL A 73 -0.83 5.95 -11.77
CA VAL A 73 -0.70 4.51 -11.49
C VAL A 73 -0.45 3.76 -12.78
N LEU A 74 0.60 2.94 -12.80
CA LEU A 74 0.94 2.01 -13.88
C LEU A 74 0.79 0.56 -13.41
N THR A 75 0.40 -0.32 -14.32
CA THR A 75 0.49 -1.77 -14.15
C THR A 75 1.43 -2.36 -15.21
N SER A 76 2.21 -3.37 -14.84
CA SER A 76 3.09 -4.12 -15.74
C SER A 76 2.39 -5.29 -16.45
N ASN A 77 1.14 -5.57 -16.07
CA ASN A 77 0.24 -6.56 -16.66
C ASN A 77 0.58 -8.04 -16.36
N LYS A 78 -0.25 -8.67 -15.51
CA LYS A 78 -0.56 -10.14 -15.42
C LYS A 78 -1.38 -10.52 -14.18
N ASN A 79 -1.45 -9.69 -13.14
CA ASN A 79 -1.90 -10.12 -11.82
C ASN A 79 -3.12 -9.38 -11.24
N VAL A 80 -3.61 -8.31 -11.88
CA VAL A 80 -4.90 -7.68 -11.51
C VAL A 80 -5.99 -8.26 -12.41
N PRO A 81 -6.97 -9.02 -11.88
CA PRO A 81 -8.07 -9.56 -12.67
C PRO A 81 -8.80 -8.45 -13.44
N GLU A 82 -9.25 -8.75 -14.66
CA GLU A 82 -10.10 -7.87 -15.50
C GLU A 82 -9.42 -6.63 -16.11
N ILE A 83 -8.09 -6.48 -15.97
CA ILE A 83 -7.33 -5.40 -16.62
C ILE A 83 -6.48 -5.96 -17.76
N ASP A 84 -6.86 -5.65 -19.00
CA ASP A 84 -6.02 -5.88 -20.19
C ASP A 84 -5.11 -4.67 -20.39
N ALA A 85 -3.84 -4.68 -19.93
CA ALA A 85 -2.94 -3.59 -20.32
C ALA A 85 -2.63 -3.64 -21.81
N GLU A 86 -2.76 -2.47 -22.46
CA GLU A 86 -2.61 -2.23 -23.90
C GLU A 86 -1.14 -2.27 -24.40
N GLY A 87 -0.25 -2.96 -23.67
CA GLY A 87 1.18 -3.06 -23.96
C GLY A 87 2.07 -2.30 -22.96
N PRO A 88 3.38 -2.19 -23.24
CA PRO A 88 4.31 -1.50 -22.34
C PRO A 88 4.01 0.00 -22.29
N PRO A 89 4.11 0.67 -21.14
CA PRO A 89 3.90 2.11 -21.04
C PRO A 89 4.84 2.89 -21.96
N VAL A 90 4.28 3.85 -22.70
CA VAL A 90 4.96 4.76 -23.62
C VAL A 90 4.66 6.21 -23.23
N LEU A 91 5.68 6.96 -22.84
CA LEU A 91 5.60 8.41 -22.62
C LEU A 91 6.29 9.15 -23.76
N TYR A 92 5.59 10.07 -24.44
CA TYR A 92 6.19 10.93 -25.44
C TYR A 92 6.78 12.20 -24.81
N VAL A 93 7.96 12.59 -25.25
CA VAL A 93 8.64 13.81 -24.80
C VAL A 93 9.23 14.55 -25.98
N LEU A 94 9.04 15.87 -26.00
CA LEU A 94 9.68 16.77 -26.96
C LEU A 94 10.30 17.96 -26.20
N PRO A 95 11.60 18.24 -26.33
CA PRO A 95 12.17 19.44 -25.73
C PRO A 95 11.62 20.71 -26.40
N LYS A 96 11.30 21.71 -25.58
CA LYS A 96 10.95 23.07 -25.97
C LYS A 96 12.14 23.99 -25.74
N HIS A 97 12.66 24.56 -26.82
CA HIS A 97 13.76 25.53 -26.79
C HIS A 97 13.84 26.29 -28.14
N ASP A 98 14.28 27.55 -28.11
CA ASP A 98 14.36 28.39 -29.31
C ASP A 98 15.29 27.80 -30.38
N LEU A 99 16.41 27.21 -29.98
CA LEU A 99 17.36 26.55 -30.90
C LEU A 99 16.78 25.35 -31.67
N LEU A 100 15.61 24.86 -31.27
CA LEU A 100 14.92 23.77 -31.96
C LEU A 100 13.89 24.30 -32.97
N THR A 101 13.58 25.60 -32.96
CA THR A 101 12.51 26.17 -33.79
C THR A 101 13.09 26.99 -34.94
N VAL A 102 12.86 26.56 -36.18
CA VAL A 102 13.23 27.35 -37.38
C VAL A 102 12.58 28.73 -37.29
N GLY A 103 13.35 29.80 -37.53
CA GLY A 103 12.84 31.17 -37.46
C GLY A 103 12.94 31.82 -36.08
N ALA A 104 13.22 31.07 -35.01
CA ALA A 104 13.37 31.63 -33.68
C ALA A 104 14.69 32.42 -33.53
N THR A 105 14.68 33.44 -32.69
CA THR A 105 15.85 34.28 -32.37
C THR A 105 16.33 33.99 -30.95
N PRO A 106 17.19 32.97 -30.76
CA PRO A 106 17.65 32.56 -29.44
C PRO A 106 18.48 33.66 -28.78
N SER A 107 18.39 33.76 -27.45
CA SER A 107 19.26 34.69 -26.71
C SER A 107 20.75 34.32 -26.86
N ARG A 108 21.64 35.30 -26.72
CA ARG A 108 23.10 35.06 -26.76
C ARG A 108 23.58 34.06 -25.73
N ALA A 109 22.97 34.08 -24.55
CA ALA A 109 23.27 33.10 -23.50
C ALA A 109 22.98 31.68 -23.99
N CYS A 110 21.89 31.48 -24.73
CA CYS A 110 21.46 30.16 -25.17
C CYS A 110 22.28 29.64 -26.34
N MET A 111 22.86 30.53 -27.13
CA MET A 111 23.83 30.11 -28.14
C MET A 111 25.17 29.64 -27.53
N GLY A 112 25.41 29.87 -26.24
CA GLY A 112 26.65 29.50 -25.54
C GLY A 112 27.74 30.58 -25.58
N TYR A 113 27.38 31.84 -25.92
CA TYR A 113 28.32 32.96 -26.06
C TYR A 113 28.24 33.99 -24.92
N GLY A 114 27.60 33.65 -23.79
CA GLY A 114 27.36 34.58 -22.69
C GLY A 114 27.72 34.00 -21.33
N ALA A 115 28.97 34.18 -20.90
CA ALA A 115 29.33 34.21 -19.47
C ALA A 115 30.68 34.88 -19.16
N THR A 116 31.59 35.09 -20.12
CA THR A 116 32.91 35.68 -19.83
C THR A 116 33.35 36.68 -20.88
N VAL A 117 32.77 37.87 -20.82
CA VAL A 117 33.58 39.11 -20.80
C VAL A 117 32.90 40.01 -19.77
N VAL A 118 33.11 39.71 -18.48
CA VAL A 118 33.03 40.78 -17.49
C VAL A 118 34.18 41.69 -17.87
N ALA A 119 33.87 42.75 -18.63
CA ALA A 119 34.80 43.83 -18.83
C ALA A 119 35.27 44.22 -17.43
N SER A 120 36.53 43.91 -17.12
CA SER A 120 37.21 44.47 -15.96
C SER A 120 37.07 45.98 -16.11
N ARG A 121 36.10 46.56 -15.40
CA ARG A 121 36.06 48.01 -15.19
C ARG A 121 37.35 48.31 -14.46
N HIS A 122 38.33 48.75 -15.24
CA HIS A 122 39.50 49.40 -14.72
C HIS A 122 38.97 50.65 -14.01
N LEU A 123 38.78 50.53 -12.69
CA LEU A 123 38.56 51.66 -11.82
C LEU A 123 39.85 52.48 -11.89
N LEU A 124 39.79 53.59 -12.61
CA LEU A 124 40.73 54.69 -12.49
C LEU A 124 40.67 55.19 -11.05
N SER A 125 41.68 54.84 -10.25
CA SER A 125 42.07 55.60 -9.07
C SER A 125 43.51 56.04 -9.28
N ASP A 126 43.69 57.35 -9.42
CA ASP A 126 44.95 58.06 -9.43
C ASP A 126 45.82 57.70 -8.22
N ALA A 127 47.12 57.43 -8.45
CA ALA A 127 48.24 58.01 -7.71
C ALA A 127 49.60 57.45 -8.17
N GLY A 128 50.35 58.26 -8.94
CA GLY A 128 51.74 58.61 -8.62
C GLY A 128 52.90 57.66 -8.94
N SER A 129 53.89 58.25 -9.62
CA SER A 129 55.34 57.99 -9.54
C SER A 129 55.99 57.16 -10.65
N ASP A 130 56.68 57.90 -11.53
CA ASP A 130 57.85 57.60 -12.37
C ASP A 130 58.61 56.29 -12.09
N THR A 131 58.82 55.45 -13.11
CA THR A 131 60.08 55.34 -13.88
C THR A 131 60.13 54.08 -14.75
N ALA A 132 60.53 54.30 -16.00
CA ALA A 132 61.35 53.47 -16.89
C ALA A 132 61.02 52.00 -17.25
N ALA A 133 60.95 51.80 -18.57
CA ALA A 133 61.54 50.71 -19.38
C ALA A 133 60.69 49.46 -19.71
N ALA A 134 60.35 49.40 -21.01
CA ALA A 134 60.48 48.25 -21.91
C ALA A 134 59.70 46.96 -21.61
N ALA A 135 58.59 46.77 -22.33
CA ALA A 135 58.29 45.54 -23.08
C ALA A 135 57.10 45.83 -24.01
N ASP A 136 57.42 45.99 -25.30
CA ASP A 136 56.46 46.16 -26.39
C ASP A 136 56.06 44.77 -26.94
N THR A 137 54.89 44.71 -27.58
CA THR A 137 54.33 43.62 -28.41
C THR A 137 53.93 42.29 -27.75
N ALA A 138 52.65 42.20 -27.38
CA ALA A 138 51.70 41.14 -27.81
C ALA A 138 50.44 41.19 -26.94
N GLY A 139 49.29 41.64 -27.46
CA GLY A 139 48.04 41.56 -26.69
C GLY A 139 46.77 42.18 -27.25
N GLU A 140 46.75 42.80 -28.43
CA GLU A 140 45.55 43.53 -28.91
C GLU A 140 44.61 42.74 -29.83
N ASP A 141 44.97 41.54 -30.32
CA ASP A 141 44.13 40.82 -31.30
C ASP A 141 43.00 39.98 -30.69
N ALA A 142 43.04 39.66 -29.38
CA ALA A 142 42.04 38.77 -28.78
C ALA A 142 40.69 39.48 -28.52
N ASP A 143 40.73 40.76 -28.15
CA ASP A 143 39.53 41.53 -27.78
C ASP A 143 38.69 41.92 -29.02
N ASP A 144 39.36 42.16 -30.15
CA ASP A 144 38.67 42.46 -31.41
C ASP A 144 38.00 41.21 -32.02
N THR A 145 38.53 40.00 -31.81
CA THR A 145 37.84 38.75 -32.20
C THR A 145 36.57 38.48 -31.39
N ALA A 146 36.57 38.76 -30.08
CA ALA A 146 35.39 38.59 -29.23
C ALA A 146 34.30 39.62 -29.56
N ALA A 147 34.70 40.88 -29.79
CA ALA A 147 33.79 41.95 -30.21
C ALA A 147 33.26 41.77 -31.64
N ALA A 148 34.09 41.25 -32.57
CA ALA A 148 33.66 40.91 -33.93
C ALA A 148 32.76 39.67 -33.98
N ALA A 149 33.04 38.64 -33.16
CA ALA A 149 32.14 37.52 -32.95
C ALA A 149 30.81 37.99 -32.33
N GLY A 150 30.85 38.88 -31.34
CA GLY A 150 29.67 39.51 -30.75
C GLY A 150 28.84 40.33 -31.75
N ARG A 151 29.47 41.06 -32.67
CA ARG A 151 28.80 41.80 -33.76
C ARG A 151 28.20 40.88 -34.82
N LYS A 152 28.92 39.82 -35.25
CA LYS A 152 28.36 38.77 -36.12
C LYS A 152 27.19 38.03 -35.46
N LEU A 153 27.24 37.83 -34.14
CA LEU A 153 26.14 37.25 -33.36
C LEU A 153 24.92 38.18 -33.25
N ALA A 154 25.12 39.50 -33.16
CA ALA A 154 24.01 40.47 -33.19
C ALA A 154 23.25 40.42 -34.52
N GLN A 155 23.94 40.02 -35.59
CA GLN A 155 23.40 39.86 -36.95
C GLN A 155 23.02 38.41 -37.28
N ALA A 156 23.33 37.44 -36.40
CA ALA A 156 23.20 36.01 -36.72
C ALA A 156 21.75 35.57 -36.98
N GLY A 157 20.78 36.44 -36.66
CA GLY A 157 19.41 36.31 -37.14
C GLY A 157 18.69 35.14 -36.50
N ALA A 158 17.86 34.48 -37.28
CA ALA A 158 17.02 33.38 -36.82
C ALA A 158 17.71 32.01 -37.00
N VAL A 159 17.25 31.00 -36.26
CA VAL A 159 17.59 29.60 -36.46
C VAL A 159 17.26 29.21 -37.91
N THR A 160 18.28 28.82 -38.68
CA THR A 160 18.17 28.35 -40.06
C THR A 160 18.16 26.82 -40.13
N VAL A 161 18.88 26.16 -39.22
CA VAL A 161 18.87 24.71 -39.05
C VAL A 161 18.63 24.40 -37.57
N PRO A 162 17.54 23.71 -37.20
CA PRO A 162 17.31 23.34 -35.81
C PRO A 162 18.43 22.48 -35.24
N ALA A 163 18.77 22.73 -33.98
CA ALA A 163 19.67 21.85 -33.25
C ALA A 163 19.07 20.45 -33.08
N ARG A 164 19.95 19.47 -32.89
CA ARG A 164 19.60 18.11 -32.48
C ARG A 164 19.49 18.03 -30.97
N PHE A 165 18.73 17.05 -30.50
CA PHE A 165 18.61 16.78 -29.07
C PHE A 165 18.76 15.30 -28.75
N ARG A 166 19.07 15.00 -27.49
CA ARG A 166 19.17 13.65 -26.93
C ARG A 166 18.25 13.57 -25.70
N VAL A 167 17.66 12.40 -25.51
CA VAL A 167 16.86 12.07 -24.33
C VAL A 167 17.49 10.89 -23.61
N ASP A 168 17.86 11.10 -22.36
CA ASP A 168 18.39 10.06 -21.47
C ASP A 168 17.44 9.89 -20.30
N ILE A 169 17.15 8.65 -19.93
CA ILE A 169 16.28 8.33 -18.79
C ILE A 169 17.04 7.51 -17.75
N SER A 170 16.66 7.67 -16.48
CA SER A 170 17.08 6.80 -15.39
C SER A 170 15.99 6.61 -14.35
N ILE A 171 15.87 5.40 -13.80
CA ILE A 171 14.95 5.06 -12.71
C ILE A 171 15.76 4.40 -11.61
N GLY A 172 15.92 5.10 -10.48
CA GLY A 172 16.82 4.68 -9.41
C GLY A 172 18.25 4.44 -9.92
N LYS A 173 18.95 3.48 -9.31
CA LYS A 173 20.31 3.05 -9.73
C LYS A 173 20.29 1.91 -10.75
N ASN A 174 19.12 1.29 -10.95
CA ASN A 174 19.02 -0.02 -11.59
C ASN A 174 18.67 0.07 -13.09
N TYR A 175 18.24 1.24 -13.55
CA TYR A 175 17.86 1.43 -14.94
C TYR A 175 18.34 2.78 -15.47
N SER A 176 19.04 2.74 -16.59
CA SER A 176 19.36 3.91 -17.39
C SER A 176 19.37 3.54 -18.86
N LYS A 177 18.82 4.43 -19.70
CA LYS A 177 18.75 4.22 -21.14
C LYS A 177 18.87 5.55 -21.87
N SER A 178 19.71 5.59 -22.91
CA SER A 178 19.71 6.68 -23.88
C SER A 178 18.80 6.30 -25.05
N LEU A 179 17.91 7.21 -25.45
CA LEU A 179 17.03 7.00 -26.61
C LEU A 179 17.71 7.37 -27.93
N GLY A 180 18.94 7.89 -27.88
CA GLY A 180 19.68 8.37 -29.06
C GLY A 180 19.46 9.86 -29.34
N GLU A 181 20.03 10.31 -30.46
CA GLU A 181 19.90 11.69 -30.93
C GLU A 181 18.78 11.83 -31.97
N PHE A 182 18.02 12.91 -31.84
CA PHE A 182 16.87 13.23 -32.66
C PHE A 182 17.12 14.53 -33.42
N LYS A 183 16.67 14.57 -34.67
CA LYS A 183 16.63 15.80 -35.48
C LYS A 183 15.24 16.43 -35.32
N PHE A 184 15.21 17.75 -35.12
CA PHE A 184 13.94 18.48 -35.11
C PHE A 184 13.48 18.70 -36.56
N ASN A 185 12.88 17.67 -37.13
CA ASN A 185 12.25 17.66 -38.45
C ASN A 185 11.03 16.76 -38.31
N ALA A 186 9.87 17.39 -38.13
CA ALA A 186 8.52 16.86 -38.03
C ALA A 186 8.34 15.34 -38.26
N THR A 187 8.07 14.57 -37.21
CA THR A 187 6.88 13.68 -37.10
C THR A 187 6.88 12.80 -35.85
N VAL A 188 8.03 12.54 -35.21
CA VAL A 188 8.07 11.54 -34.14
C VAL A 188 8.77 12.11 -32.89
N PRO A 189 8.01 12.55 -31.86
CA PRO A 189 8.60 12.87 -30.57
C PRO A 189 9.29 11.64 -29.97
N ALA A 190 10.24 11.85 -29.06
CA ALA A 190 10.96 10.75 -28.44
C ALA A 190 9.98 9.92 -27.59
N ALA A 191 9.93 8.61 -27.83
CA ALA A 191 9.06 7.68 -27.13
C ALA A 191 9.86 6.93 -26.05
N ILE A 192 9.55 7.21 -24.79
CA ILE A 192 10.08 6.48 -23.62
C ILE A 192 9.21 5.25 -23.40
N THR A 193 9.71 4.07 -23.76
CA THR A 193 9.02 2.80 -23.49
C THR A 193 9.58 2.10 -22.26
N LEU A 194 8.72 1.79 -21.28
CA LEU A 194 9.09 1.12 -20.02
C LEU A 194 8.91 -0.41 -20.11
N ASN A 195 9.69 -1.07 -20.97
CA ASN A 195 9.62 -2.53 -21.16
C ASN A 195 10.04 -3.37 -19.93
N MET A 196 10.66 -2.74 -18.95
CA MET A 196 11.16 -3.37 -17.73
C MET A 196 10.20 -3.19 -16.54
N LEU A 197 8.99 -2.65 -16.76
CA LEU A 197 8.07 -2.37 -15.65
C LEU A 197 7.79 -3.63 -14.81
N SER A 198 7.73 -4.80 -15.44
CA SER A 198 7.49 -6.10 -14.79
C SER A 198 8.61 -6.56 -13.84
N ASN A 199 9.81 -5.98 -13.94
CA ASN A 199 10.91 -6.31 -13.04
C ASN A 199 10.88 -5.50 -11.73
N PHE A 200 10.06 -4.46 -11.66
CA PHE A 200 9.89 -3.66 -10.46
C PHE A 200 8.88 -4.30 -9.51
N THR A 201 9.11 -4.19 -8.21
CA THR A 201 8.08 -4.50 -7.21
C THR A 201 7.03 -3.39 -7.20
N ASP A 202 5.86 -3.64 -6.61
CA ASP A 202 4.90 -2.55 -6.43
C ASP A 202 5.46 -1.48 -5.49
N GLY A 203 5.11 -0.22 -5.78
CA GLY A 203 5.64 0.93 -5.05
C GLY A 203 5.82 2.18 -5.91
N ASP A 204 6.39 3.20 -5.28
CA ASP A 204 6.66 4.51 -5.88
C ASP A 204 8.02 4.53 -6.61
N TYR A 205 8.02 5.04 -7.84
CA TYR A 205 9.19 5.17 -8.68
C TYR A 205 9.23 6.54 -9.35
N CYS A 206 10.40 7.16 -9.32
CA CYS A 206 10.65 8.40 -10.04
C CYS A 206 11.67 8.19 -11.16
N MET A 207 11.28 8.60 -12.37
CA MET A 207 12.10 8.62 -13.56
C MET A 207 12.71 10.00 -13.75
N ASN A 208 14.03 10.09 -13.82
CA ASN A 208 14.73 11.30 -14.23
C ASN A 208 14.88 11.30 -15.75
N ILE A 209 14.34 12.32 -16.40
CA ILE A 209 14.42 12.55 -17.85
C ILE A 209 15.41 13.70 -18.06
N LYS A 210 16.58 13.38 -18.59
CA LYS A 210 17.59 14.35 -18.99
C LYS A 210 17.44 14.68 -20.47
N LEU A 211 17.17 15.95 -20.76
CA LEU A 211 17.11 16.48 -22.12
C LEU A 211 18.40 17.21 -22.40
N THR A 212 19.03 16.92 -23.54
CA THR A 212 20.27 17.59 -23.96
C THR A 212 20.12 18.13 -25.38
N ILE A 213 20.35 19.42 -25.60
CA ILE A 213 20.55 20.00 -26.94
C ILE A 213 22.03 19.89 -27.26
N VAL A 214 22.35 19.21 -28.36
CA VAL A 214 23.73 18.81 -28.69
C VAL A 214 24.52 19.99 -29.27
N ALA A 215 25.72 20.21 -28.75
CA ALA A 215 26.63 21.25 -29.22
C ALA A 215 26.91 21.16 -30.73
N GLY A 216 26.96 22.32 -31.39
CA GLY A 216 27.30 22.48 -32.81
C GLY A 216 26.32 21.84 -33.79
N SER A 217 25.14 21.40 -33.33
CA SER A 217 24.23 20.59 -34.14
C SER A 217 23.21 21.40 -34.93
N GLY A 218 22.95 22.66 -34.54
CA GLY A 218 22.07 23.61 -35.23
C GLY A 218 22.83 24.80 -35.81
N LEU A 219 22.14 25.60 -36.63
CA LEU A 219 22.65 26.82 -37.24
C LEU A 219 21.72 28.02 -36.96
N VAL A 220 22.30 29.15 -36.55
CA VAL A 220 21.65 30.46 -36.51
C VAL A 220 22.38 31.34 -37.53
N GLY A 221 21.69 31.64 -38.63
CA GLY A 221 22.35 32.12 -39.85
C GLY A 221 23.34 31.06 -40.37
N SER A 222 24.63 31.33 -40.23
CA SER A 222 25.74 30.41 -40.57
C SER A 222 26.54 29.93 -39.35
N LEU A 223 26.18 30.35 -38.13
CA LEU A 223 26.90 30.01 -36.91
C LEU A 223 26.38 28.70 -36.32
N ALA A 224 27.30 27.77 -36.02
CA ALA A 224 26.99 26.53 -35.32
C ALA A 224 26.65 26.79 -33.85
N VAL A 225 25.50 26.27 -33.40
CA VAL A 225 24.96 26.49 -32.06
C VAL A 225 24.23 25.23 -31.52
N PRO A 226 24.10 25.09 -30.19
CA PRO A 226 24.80 25.85 -29.16
C PRO A 226 26.31 25.50 -29.15
N VAL A 227 27.17 26.35 -28.58
CA VAL A 227 28.63 26.07 -28.51
C VAL A 227 28.94 24.91 -27.55
N THR A 228 28.11 24.73 -26.53
CA THR A 228 28.22 23.65 -25.54
C THR A 228 26.85 22.98 -25.36
N ASP A 229 26.86 21.76 -24.83
CA ASP A 229 25.62 21.03 -24.56
C ASP A 229 24.76 21.78 -23.54
N LEU A 230 23.51 22.05 -23.90
CA LEU A 230 22.52 22.60 -22.99
C LEU A 230 21.68 21.45 -22.46
N HIS A 231 21.56 21.31 -21.15
CA HIS A 231 20.80 20.22 -20.58
C HIS A 231 19.88 20.66 -19.45
N SER A 232 18.82 19.89 -19.27
CA SER A 232 17.92 19.95 -18.12
C SER A 232 17.63 18.54 -17.63
N THR A 233 17.15 18.42 -16.41
CA THR A 233 16.66 17.15 -15.88
C THR A 233 15.34 17.39 -15.16
N THR A 234 14.32 16.66 -15.59
CA THR A 234 12.98 16.71 -14.99
C THR A 234 12.65 15.35 -14.41
N GLN A 235 12.01 15.33 -13.25
CA GLN A 235 11.57 14.12 -12.60
C GLN A 235 10.08 13.88 -12.89
N VAL A 236 9.74 12.65 -13.28
CA VAL A 236 8.37 12.18 -13.48
C VAL A 236 8.18 10.94 -12.61
N CYS A 237 7.23 10.99 -11.67
CA CYS A 237 6.97 9.86 -10.77
C CYS A 237 5.74 9.08 -11.20
N PHE A 238 5.72 7.80 -10.87
CA PHE A 238 4.62 6.90 -11.10
C PHE A 238 4.59 5.85 -10.00
N TYR A 239 3.39 5.36 -9.71
CA TYR A 239 3.19 4.25 -8.80
C TYR A 239 2.98 2.98 -9.59
N LYS A 240 3.79 1.95 -9.37
CA LYS A 240 3.58 0.63 -9.96
C LYS A 240 2.65 -0.19 -9.06
N LEU A 241 1.57 -0.71 -9.62
CA LEU A 241 0.60 -1.56 -8.94
C LEU A 241 0.23 -2.77 -9.82
N ASP A 242 0.69 -3.95 -9.43
CA ASP A 242 0.31 -5.24 -10.05
C ASP A 242 -0.43 -6.18 -9.09
N ALA A 243 -0.30 -5.95 -7.78
CA ALA A 243 -1.01 -6.67 -6.75
C ALA A 243 -2.15 -5.83 -6.19
N MET A 244 -3.19 -6.50 -5.71
CA MET A 244 -4.21 -5.86 -4.91
C MET A 244 -3.62 -5.34 -3.58
N PRO A 245 -4.22 -4.30 -2.98
CA PRO A 245 -3.90 -3.92 -1.61
C PRO A 245 -3.99 -5.12 -0.66
N GLU A 246 -2.91 -5.38 0.08
CA GLU A 246 -2.88 -6.40 1.13
C GLU A 246 -2.59 -5.72 2.46
N ALA A 247 -3.29 -6.15 3.52
CA ALA A 247 -2.96 -5.80 4.88
C ALA A 247 -3.16 -7.00 5.81
N ALA A 248 -2.39 -7.08 6.89
CA ALA A 248 -2.70 -8.03 7.95
C ALA A 248 -3.75 -7.38 8.87
N VAL A 249 -4.77 -8.14 9.26
CA VAL A 249 -5.76 -7.67 10.22
C VAL A 249 -5.74 -8.59 11.43
N GLY A 250 -5.38 -8.03 12.57
CA GLY A 250 -5.53 -8.66 13.87
C GLY A 250 -6.79 -8.17 14.55
N PHE A 251 -7.54 -9.07 15.18
CA PHE A 251 -8.68 -8.70 16.01
C PHE A 251 -8.36 -8.96 17.48
N ASN A 252 -8.64 -7.97 18.32
CA ASN A 252 -8.80 -8.17 19.75
C ASN A 252 -10.28 -8.38 20.02
N THR A 253 -10.62 -9.57 20.48
CA THR A 253 -11.99 -10.06 20.60
C THR A 253 -12.43 -10.30 22.03
N CYS A 254 -11.59 -9.90 22.98
CA CYS A 254 -11.68 -10.31 24.36
C CYS A 254 -11.60 -9.11 25.29
N GLY A 255 -12.58 -9.00 26.18
CA GLY A 255 -12.74 -7.90 27.11
C GLY A 255 -13.75 -6.87 26.62
N ASP A 256 -13.80 -5.74 27.32
CA ASP A 256 -14.82 -4.70 27.15
C ASP A 256 -14.75 -3.99 25.77
N THR A 257 -13.72 -4.30 24.97
CA THR A 257 -13.38 -3.56 23.77
C THR A 257 -13.02 -4.49 22.61
N PHE A 258 -13.90 -4.58 21.61
CA PHE A 258 -13.54 -5.18 20.32
C PHE A 258 -12.73 -4.18 19.50
N SER A 259 -11.52 -4.56 19.07
CA SER A 259 -10.72 -3.72 18.17
C SER A 259 -10.08 -4.52 17.03
N ALA A 260 -9.83 -3.85 15.90
CA ALA A 260 -9.18 -4.43 14.74
C ALA A 260 -7.89 -3.68 14.43
N ASN A 261 -6.75 -4.32 14.60
CA ASN A 261 -5.45 -3.78 14.25
C ASN A 261 -5.12 -4.14 12.80
N ILE A 262 -5.12 -3.14 11.91
CA ILE A 262 -4.55 -3.30 10.57
C ILE A 262 -3.05 -3.05 10.65
N THR A 263 -2.27 -4.11 10.47
CA THR A 263 -0.81 -4.03 10.50
C THR A 263 -0.26 -4.18 9.09
N ALA A 264 0.63 -3.27 8.72
CA ALA A 264 1.42 -3.31 7.49
C ALA A 264 0.58 -3.58 6.24
N ALA A 265 0.00 -2.50 5.68
CA ALA A 265 -0.41 -2.53 4.27
C ALA A 265 0.83 -2.84 3.44
N LYS A 266 0.99 -4.10 3.03
CA LYS A 266 2.20 -4.55 2.35
C LYS A 266 2.11 -4.01 0.93
N ASN A 267 3.12 -3.24 0.54
CA ASN A 267 3.29 -2.70 -0.80
C ASN A 267 2.27 -1.62 -1.23
N ILE A 268 1.48 -1.03 -0.33
CA ILE A 268 0.66 0.15 -0.67
C ILE A 268 0.64 1.18 0.45
N THR A 269 1.17 2.36 0.15
CA THR A 269 1.10 3.56 0.97
C THR A 269 0.33 4.65 0.21
N PRO A 270 -0.20 5.67 0.92
CA PRO A 270 -0.74 6.86 0.26
C PRO A 270 0.29 7.47 -0.68
N VAL A 271 -0.14 7.83 -1.89
CA VAL A 271 0.75 8.34 -2.94
C VAL A 271 0.45 9.81 -3.15
N PRO A 272 1.43 10.72 -3.04
CA PRO A 272 1.19 12.13 -3.32
C PRO A 272 0.96 12.35 -4.83
N LEU A 273 0.14 13.34 -5.17
CA LEU A 273 -0.18 13.70 -6.56
C LEU A 273 1.08 14.09 -7.35
N PHE A 274 2.05 14.70 -6.70
CA PHE A 274 3.39 14.98 -7.22
C PHE A 274 4.39 15.07 -6.04
N PRO A 275 5.70 14.98 -6.29
CA PRO A 275 6.71 15.00 -5.22
C PRO A 275 6.56 16.22 -4.29
N GLY A 276 6.36 15.95 -3.00
CA GLY A 276 6.20 16.98 -1.95
C GLY A 276 4.79 17.55 -1.81
N SER A 277 3.80 17.10 -2.58
CA SER A 277 2.40 17.48 -2.40
C SER A 277 1.79 16.83 -1.16
N SER A 278 0.92 17.56 -0.47
CA SER A 278 0.01 16.99 0.54
C SER A 278 -1.27 16.40 -0.08
N GLU A 279 -1.57 16.72 -1.34
CA GLU A 279 -2.68 16.11 -2.07
C GLU A 279 -2.29 14.69 -2.48
N LEU A 280 -3.20 13.75 -2.27
CA LEU A 280 -2.96 12.33 -2.55
C LEU A 280 -3.60 11.93 -3.87
N LEU A 281 -2.84 11.24 -4.70
CA LEU A 281 -3.32 10.54 -5.89
C LEU A 281 -4.35 9.48 -5.48
N PHE A 282 -4.03 8.64 -4.50
CA PHE A 282 -4.97 7.69 -3.90
C PHE A 282 -4.60 7.37 -2.45
N MET A 283 -5.58 6.85 -1.72
CA MET A 283 -5.43 6.34 -0.35
C MET A 283 -5.99 4.92 -0.23
N PRO A 284 -5.30 3.99 0.45
CA PRO A 284 -5.87 2.69 0.78
C PRO A 284 -7.05 2.82 1.73
N VAL A 285 -8.10 2.03 1.47
CA VAL A 285 -9.30 1.95 2.29
C VAL A 285 -9.60 0.48 2.60
N TYR A 286 -9.93 0.21 3.86
CA TYR A 286 -10.39 -1.10 4.30
C TYR A 286 -11.76 -0.95 4.96
N ARG A 287 -12.74 -1.69 4.47
CA ARG A 287 -14.09 -1.75 5.03
C ARG A 287 -14.27 -3.11 5.71
N PHE A 288 -14.64 -3.05 6.98
CA PHE A 288 -14.92 -4.20 7.82
C PHE A 288 -16.41 -4.30 7.99
N GLU A 289 -16.97 -5.44 7.60
CA GLU A 289 -18.35 -5.77 7.90
C GLU A 289 -18.35 -7.07 8.71
N SER A 290 -19.27 -7.17 9.66
CA SER A 290 -19.55 -8.47 10.27
C SER A 290 -21.01 -8.63 10.57
N ASP A 291 -21.46 -9.90 10.55
CA ASP A 291 -22.81 -10.29 10.91
C ASP A 291 -22.74 -11.38 11.99
N LEU A 292 -23.50 -11.23 13.09
CA LEU A 292 -23.66 -12.27 14.10
C LEU A 292 -24.22 -13.53 13.44
N ASN A 293 -23.45 -14.60 13.49
CA ASN A 293 -23.77 -15.90 12.94
C ASN A 293 -24.45 -16.78 14.01
N ARG A 294 -23.84 -16.88 15.20
CA ARG A 294 -24.35 -17.68 16.31
C ARG A 294 -24.13 -16.98 17.64
N THR A 295 -25.07 -17.13 18.57
CA THR A 295 -24.92 -16.71 19.97
C THR A 295 -24.03 -17.68 20.76
N VAL A 296 -23.72 -17.35 22.01
CA VAL A 296 -22.87 -18.17 22.91
C VAL A 296 -23.35 -19.61 23.09
N ASP A 297 -24.66 -19.85 23.03
CA ASP A 297 -25.28 -21.17 23.14
C ASP A 297 -25.32 -21.94 21.80
N GLY A 298 -24.78 -21.34 20.73
CA GLY A 298 -24.75 -21.90 19.39
C GLY A 298 -26.06 -21.76 18.62
N SER A 299 -27.07 -21.08 19.18
CA SER A 299 -28.32 -20.81 18.49
C SER A 299 -28.18 -19.68 17.46
N TRP A 300 -29.12 -19.61 16.52
CA TRP A 300 -29.18 -18.51 15.56
C TRP A 300 -29.74 -17.26 16.25
N PRO A 301 -29.20 -16.06 15.97
CA PRO A 301 -29.67 -14.85 16.61
C PRO A 301 -31.16 -14.59 16.30
N ALA A 302 -31.91 -14.16 17.31
CA ALA A 302 -33.28 -13.72 17.13
C ALA A 302 -33.33 -12.51 16.18
N GLY A 303 -34.33 -12.47 15.29
CA GLY A 303 -34.48 -11.36 14.33
C GLY A 303 -34.57 -10.01 15.03
N GLY A 304 -33.72 -9.06 14.64
CA GLY A 304 -33.70 -7.69 15.17
C GLY A 304 -32.60 -7.37 16.18
N ALA A 305 -31.76 -8.33 16.59
CA ALA A 305 -30.55 -8.01 17.36
C ALA A 305 -29.60 -7.12 16.53
N PRO A 306 -28.89 -6.15 17.15
CA PRO A 306 -27.80 -5.41 16.50
C PRO A 306 -26.66 -6.38 16.19
N ALA A 307 -26.83 -7.09 15.08
CA ALA A 307 -25.99 -8.19 14.64
C ALA A 307 -24.90 -7.72 13.68
N LYS A 308 -24.91 -6.45 13.28
CA LYS A 308 -24.02 -5.92 12.25
C LYS A 308 -22.99 -4.97 12.82
N MET A 309 -21.72 -5.22 12.49
CA MET A 309 -20.66 -4.23 12.64
C MET A 309 -20.27 -3.75 11.27
N GLU A 310 -20.13 -2.45 11.12
CA GLU A 310 -19.49 -1.87 9.95
C GLU A 310 -18.48 -0.84 10.41
N GLN A 311 -17.27 -0.91 9.86
CA GLN A 311 -16.18 0.02 10.16
C GLN A 311 -15.35 0.30 8.91
N TRP A 312 -14.77 1.49 8.87
CA TRP A 312 -13.97 1.96 7.75
C TRP A 312 -12.62 2.44 8.24
N VAL A 313 -11.59 2.08 7.50
CA VAL A 313 -10.20 2.42 7.82
C VAL A 313 -9.58 3.07 6.61
N VAL A 314 -9.30 4.35 6.75
CA VAL A 314 -8.69 5.16 5.71
C VAL A 314 -7.22 5.36 6.09
N VAL A 315 -6.33 4.89 5.23
CA VAL A 315 -4.90 5.11 5.41
C VAL A 315 -4.54 6.42 4.73
N ASP A 316 -4.47 7.50 5.50
CA ASP A 316 -4.20 8.86 5.02
C ASP A 316 -2.71 9.23 5.01
N SER A 317 -1.88 8.45 5.71
CA SER A 317 -0.44 8.63 5.76
C SER A 317 0.30 7.30 5.92
N ALA A 318 1.54 7.22 5.42
CA ALA A 318 2.39 6.06 5.63
C ALA A 318 2.68 5.79 7.12
N ALA A 319 2.65 6.83 7.96
CA ALA A 319 2.79 6.72 9.41
C ALA A 319 1.50 6.19 10.09
N ALA A 320 0.32 6.49 9.54
CA ALA A 320 -0.94 5.94 10.03
C ALA A 320 -1.06 4.43 9.80
N ALA A 321 -0.46 3.89 8.72
CA ALA A 321 -0.40 2.44 8.45
C ALA A 321 0.35 1.62 9.53
N LEU A 322 1.02 2.30 10.47
CA LEU A 322 1.75 1.69 11.59
C LEU A 322 1.03 1.82 12.94
N LYS A 323 -0.10 2.53 13.00
CA LYS A 323 -0.88 2.65 14.24
C LYS A 323 -2.01 1.63 14.24
N PRO A 324 -2.14 0.80 15.28
CA PRO A 324 -3.35 0.03 15.52
C PRO A 324 -4.50 1.02 15.55
N ALA A 325 -5.42 0.90 14.60
CA ALA A 325 -6.65 1.63 14.72
C ALA A 325 -7.53 0.86 15.73
N THR A 326 -7.45 1.27 16.99
CA THR A 326 -8.29 0.68 18.04
C THR A 326 -9.70 1.20 17.83
N TYR A 327 -10.56 0.36 17.26
CA TYR A 327 -11.97 0.66 17.14
C TYR A 327 -12.66 0.35 18.48
N LEU A 328 -13.57 1.21 18.89
CA LEU A 328 -14.41 1.05 20.08
C LEU A 328 -15.81 1.50 19.68
N PRO A 329 -16.66 0.61 19.17
CA PRO A 329 -18.06 0.96 19.07
C PRO A 329 -18.60 0.99 20.50
N GLU A 330 -19.01 2.17 20.99
CA GLU A 330 -19.85 2.25 22.18
C GLU A 330 -21.17 1.54 21.89
N GLY A 331 -21.25 0.29 22.35
CA GLY A 331 -22.40 -0.59 22.13
C GLY A 331 -21.98 -2.03 22.38
N GLN A 332 -22.55 -2.65 23.41
CA GLN A 332 -22.29 -4.05 23.79
C GLN A 332 -22.69 -4.98 22.64
N TYR A 333 -21.73 -5.38 21.81
CA TYR A 333 -21.97 -6.47 20.88
C TYR A 333 -22.25 -7.74 21.69
N PRO A 334 -23.35 -8.45 21.42
CA PRO A 334 -23.63 -9.66 22.15
C PRO A 334 -22.51 -10.69 21.95
N ASP A 335 -22.15 -11.38 23.02
CA ASP A 335 -21.19 -12.48 22.95
C ASP A 335 -21.66 -13.52 21.91
N GLY A 336 -20.73 -13.94 21.06
CA GLY A 336 -21.05 -14.88 20.00
C GLY A 336 -20.03 -14.94 18.88
N PHE A 337 -20.44 -15.61 17.81
CA PHE A 337 -19.65 -15.90 16.64
C PHE A 337 -20.11 -15.05 15.46
N TYR A 338 -19.20 -14.29 14.88
CA TYR A 338 -19.47 -13.32 13.81
C TYR A 338 -18.83 -13.77 12.51
N ASN A 339 -19.58 -13.70 11.41
CA ASN A 339 -19.01 -13.80 10.08
C ASN A 339 -18.36 -12.47 9.73
N ILE A 340 -17.07 -12.48 9.42
CA ILE A 340 -16.34 -11.26 9.07
C ILE A 340 -16.09 -11.19 7.58
N ARG A 341 -16.30 -10.00 7.03
CA ARG A 341 -15.94 -9.62 5.67
C ARG A 341 -15.03 -8.40 5.76
N VAL A 342 -13.91 -8.49 5.07
CA VAL A 342 -13.03 -7.35 4.86
C VAL A 342 -12.99 -7.10 3.37
N GLU A 343 -13.26 -5.86 3.00
CA GLU A 343 -13.10 -5.35 1.65
C GLU A 343 -11.94 -4.38 1.65
N SER A 344 -11.02 -4.53 0.71
CA SER A 344 -9.91 -3.60 0.48
C SER A 344 -10.10 -2.88 -0.85
N SER A 345 -9.90 -1.57 -0.87
CA SER A 345 -10.02 -0.74 -2.05
C SER A 345 -9.02 0.42 -2.02
N LEU A 346 -8.89 1.13 -3.13
CA LEU A 346 -8.21 2.43 -3.20
C LEU A 346 -9.28 3.53 -3.39
N ALA A 347 -9.13 4.64 -2.68
CA ALA A 347 -9.95 5.82 -2.88
C ALA A 347 -9.15 6.92 -3.59
N THR A 348 -9.73 7.55 -4.60
CA THR A 348 -9.11 8.65 -5.36
C THR A 348 -10.12 9.74 -5.71
N GLN A 349 -9.64 10.97 -5.84
CA GLN A 349 -10.36 12.05 -6.51
C GLN A 349 -9.96 12.22 -8.00
N TYR A 350 -8.95 11.48 -8.45
CA TYR A 350 -8.33 11.60 -9.78
C TYR A 350 -8.40 10.28 -10.57
N PRO A 351 -9.60 9.76 -10.87
CA PRO A 351 -9.73 8.48 -11.57
C PRO A 351 -9.06 8.48 -12.96
N SER A 352 -8.92 9.65 -13.61
CA SER A 352 -8.24 9.79 -14.89
C SER A 352 -6.75 9.46 -14.82
N LEU A 353 -6.13 9.56 -13.65
CA LEU A 353 -4.70 9.29 -13.43
C LEU A 353 -4.42 7.82 -13.09
N LEU A 354 -5.48 7.00 -12.99
CA LEU A 354 -5.38 5.58 -12.70
C LEU A 354 -5.49 4.79 -14.01
N SER A 355 -4.37 4.22 -14.46
CA SER A 355 -4.36 3.29 -15.61
C SER A 355 -4.85 1.88 -15.25
N LEU A 356 -5.76 1.78 -14.30
CA LEU A 356 -6.34 0.50 -13.94
C LEU A 356 -7.52 0.33 -14.89
N GLY A 357 -7.32 -0.40 -15.98
CA GLY A 357 -8.29 -0.57 -17.08
C GLY A 357 -9.55 -1.33 -16.68
N VAL A 358 -10.25 -0.88 -15.63
CA VAL A 358 -11.48 -1.49 -15.15
C VAL A 358 -12.57 -1.20 -16.18
N ALA A 359 -12.90 -2.19 -17.01
CA ALA A 359 -13.91 -2.07 -18.07
C ALA A 359 -15.31 -1.66 -17.56
N ALA A 360 -15.55 -1.80 -16.26
CA ALA A 360 -16.80 -1.44 -15.59
C ALA A 360 -16.87 0.02 -15.09
N GLY A 361 -15.78 0.80 -15.21
CA GLY A 361 -15.70 2.13 -14.61
C GLY A 361 -15.42 2.10 -13.11
N TYR A 362 -15.28 3.29 -12.52
CA TYR A 362 -15.05 3.46 -11.09
C TYR A 362 -16.35 3.83 -10.38
N ASP A 363 -16.74 3.06 -9.38
CA ASP A 363 -17.84 3.42 -8.49
C ASP A 363 -17.41 4.58 -7.58
N LYS A 364 -18.37 5.29 -6.99
CA LYS A 364 -18.09 6.28 -5.93
C LYS A 364 -18.53 5.72 -4.59
N TYR A 365 -17.83 6.12 -3.52
CA TYR A 365 -18.32 5.86 -2.18
C TYR A 365 -19.52 6.76 -1.89
N ASN A 366 -20.71 6.17 -2.03
CA ASN A 366 -22.01 6.83 -1.88
C ASN A 366 -22.91 6.08 -0.88
N GLU A 367 -22.35 5.12 -0.14
CA GLU A 367 -23.07 4.36 0.88
C GLU A 367 -23.41 5.25 2.09
N GLU A 368 -24.56 5.03 2.75
CA GLU A 368 -25.02 5.89 3.87
C GLU A 368 -24.07 5.90 5.08
N SER A 369 -23.32 4.81 5.28
CA SER A 369 -22.38 4.62 6.40
C SER A 369 -20.94 5.01 6.05
N VAL A 370 -20.69 5.56 4.86
CA VAL A 370 -19.35 5.95 4.44
C VAL A 370 -18.83 7.13 5.29
N PRO A 371 -17.56 7.11 5.75
CA PRO A 371 -16.93 8.28 6.36
C PRO A 371 -16.96 9.49 5.42
N GLU A 372 -17.16 10.68 5.99
CA GLU A 372 -17.17 11.95 5.25
C GLU A 372 -15.91 12.14 4.39
N ALA A 373 -14.74 11.69 4.89
CA ALA A 373 -13.47 11.76 4.18
C ALA A 373 -13.43 10.96 2.87
N LEU A 374 -14.32 9.99 2.69
CA LEU A 374 -14.43 9.18 1.47
C LEU A 374 -15.62 9.56 0.59
N ALA A 375 -16.59 10.30 1.13
CA ALA A 375 -17.85 10.59 0.45
C ALA A 375 -17.60 11.27 -0.91
N GLY A 376 -18.11 10.64 -1.98
CA GLY A 376 -17.99 11.13 -3.35
C GLY A 376 -16.64 10.86 -4.04
N LEU A 377 -15.64 10.29 -3.33
CA LEU A 377 -14.42 9.79 -3.93
C LEU A 377 -14.70 8.54 -4.76
N PHE A 378 -13.85 8.28 -5.76
CA PHE A 378 -13.92 7.07 -6.57
C PHE A 378 -13.27 5.89 -5.86
N LYS A 379 -13.98 4.76 -5.88
CA LYS A 379 -13.61 3.45 -5.37
C LYS A 379 -12.97 2.64 -6.49
N VAL A 380 -11.76 2.17 -6.24
CA VAL A 380 -10.91 1.50 -7.22
C VAL A 380 -10.50 0.14 -6.68
N LEU A 381 -10.51 -0.89 -7.55
CA LEU A 381 -10.18 -2.28 -7.22
C LEU A 381 -10.99 -2.87 -6.04
N PRO A 382 -12.33 -2.81 -6.04
CA PRO A 382 -13.15 -3.18 -4.87
C PRO A 382 -13.22 -4.67 -4.52
N ASN A 383 -12.69 -5.59 -5.34
CA ASN A 383 -13.20 -6.96 -5.37
C ASN A 383 -12.38 -8.02 -4.61
N LYS A 384 -11.84 -7.69 -3.43
CA LYS A 384 -11.33 -8.75 -2.55
C LYS A 384 -12.04 -8.78 -1.22
N GLN A 385 -13.20 -9.43 -1.25
CA GLN A 385 -13.84 -9.93 -0.05
C GLN A 385 -13.02 -11.13 0.45
N TRP A 386 -12.65 -11.09 1.72
CA TRP A 386 -12.20 -12.29 2.42
C TRP A 386 -13.19 -13.44 2.17
N PRO A 387 -12.75 -14.70 1.92
CA PRO A 387 -13.67 -15.78 1.60
C PRO A 387 -14.73 -15.92 2.70
N SER A 388 -15.98 -16.02 2.29
CA SER A 388 -17.11 -16.22 3.20
C SER A 388 -16.86 -17.45 4.08
N GLY A 389 -17.14 -17.33 5.39
CA GLY A 389 -17.13 -18.44 6.33
C GLY A 389 -16.01 -18.44 7.37
N LYS A 390 -15.20 -17.38 7.46
CA LYS A 390 -14.36 -17.17 8.64
C LYS A 390 -15.18 -16.55 9.75
N VAL A 391 -15.18 -17.24 10.88
CA VAL A 391 -15.99 -16.94 12.04
C VAL A 391 -15.06 -16.45 13.16
N LEU A 392 -15.36 -15.28 13.71
CA LEU A 392 -14.66 -14.69 14.85
C LEU A 392 -15.54 -14.77 16.10
N GLY A 393 -15.00 -15.29 17.20
CA GLY A 393 -15.71 -15.26 18.48
C GLY A 393 -15.43 -13.96 19.22
N ILE A 394 -16.46 -13.24 19.66
CA ILE A 394 -16.35 -12.03 20.49
C ILE A 394 -16.92 -12.34 21.87
N GLN A 395 -16.13 -12.08 22.91
CA GLN A 395 -16.50 -12.34 24.31
C GLN A 395 -16.15 -11.14 25.16
N ASN A 396 -17.16 -10.49 25.74
CA ASN A 396 -16.98 -9.32 26.58
C ASN A 396 -16.57 -9.72 28.00
N GLU A 397 -17.13 -10.82 28.52
CA GLU A 397 -16.89 -11.27 29.90
C GLU A 397 -15.77 -12.32 30.00
N LEU A 398 -15.20 -12.50 31.19
CA LEU A 398 -14.24 -13.58 31.40
C LEU A 398 -14.95 -14.92 31.45
N THR A 399 -14.31 -15.91 30.82
CA THR A 399 -14.72 -17.29 31.02
C THR A 399 -14.54 -17.71 32.48
N ALA A 400 -15.62 -18.18 33.10
CA ALA A 400 -15.63 -18.74 34.44
C ALA A 400 -16.30 -20.12 34.48
N PHE A 401 -15.84 -20.99 35.38
CA PHE A 401 -16.54 -22.25 35.66
C PHE A 401 -17.61 -21.99 36.74
N ILE A 402 -18.85 -22.39 36.45
CA ILE A 402 -20.01 -22.13 37.31
C ILE A 402 -20.40 -23.37 38.11
N SER A 403 -20.64 -24.49 37.45
CA SER A 403 -21.10 -25.72 38.10
C SER A 403 -20.75 -26.96 37.30
N LEU A 404 -20.73 -28.10 37.98
CA LEU A 404 -20.75 -29.43 37.37
C LEU A 404 -21.67 -30.32 38.19
N ASP A 405 -22.64 -30.90 37.51
CA ASP A 405 -23.64 -31.80 38.05
C ASP A 405 -23.42 -33.18 37.44
N GLY A 406 -23.00 -34.12 38.27
CA GLY A 406 -22.87 -35.53 37.92
C GLY A 406 -24.12 -36.35 38.28
N PRO A 407 -24.03 -37.70 38.25
CA PRO A 407 -25.15 -38.58 38.57
C PRO A 407 -25.68 -38.35 40.00
N GLU A 408 -27.01 -38.27 40.14
CA GLU A 408 -27.71 -38.03 41.43
C GLU A 408 -27.62 -39.23 42.40
N LEU A 409 -27.20 -40.39 41.92
CA LEU A 409 -27.14 -41.61 42.72
C LEU A 409 -25.92 -41.59 43.65
N SER A 410 -26.17 -41.74 44.96
CA SER A 410 -25.14 -41.93 45.97
C SER A 410 -24.38 -43.26 45.83
N ALA A 411 -24.93 -44.20 45.06
CA ALA A 411 -24.25 -45.42 44.62
C ALA A 411 -24.60 -45.72 43.16
N ILE A 412 -23.59 -45.75 42.30
CA ILE A 412 -23.73 -45.98 40.86
C ILE A 412 -23.45 -47.47 40.59
N PRO A 413 -24.40 -48.26 40.09
CA PRO A 413 -24.15 -49.64 39.71
C PRO A 413 -23.11 -49.75 38.58
N VAL A 414 -22.31 -50.81 38.57
CA VAL A 414 -21.48 -51.13 37.42
C VAL A 414 -22.39 -51.38 36.20
N ASN A 415 -21.98 -50.87 35.05
CA ASN A 415 -22.72 -50.80 33.78
C ASN A 415 -23.92 -49.85 33.79
N ALA A 416 -24.11 -49.02 34.82
CA ALA A 416 -25.08 -47.95 34.76
C ALA A 416 -24.62 -46.85 33.80
N GLU A 417 -25.60 -46.25 33.11
CA GLU A 417 -25.42 -45.00 32.38
C GLU A 417 -25.49 -43.83 33.36
N ILE A 418 -24.52 -42.94 33.28
CA ILE A 418 -24.39 -41.75 34.11
C ILE A 418 -24.24 -40.53 33.22
N SER A 419 -24.84 -39.41 33.61
CA SER A 419 -24.78 -38.17 32.86
C SER A 419 -24.00 -37.12 33.64
N PHE A 420 -23.14 -36.39 32.94
CA PHE A 420 -22.46 -35.20 33.45
C PHE A 420 -22.94 -33.97 32.70
N ASN A 421 -23.34 -32.95 33.45
CA ASN A 421 -23.65 -31.61 32.97
C ASN A 421 -22.67 -30.64 33.61
N TRP A 422 -22.28 -29.58 32.90
CA TRP A 422 -21.37 -28.57 33.43
C TRP A 422 -21.62 -27.21 32.79
N LYS A 423 -21.48 -26.14 33.56
CA LYS A 423 -21.71 -24.79 33.07
C LYS A 423 -20.44 -23.97 33.15
N PHE A 424 -20.08 -23.37 32.03
CA PHE A 424 -19.15 -22.25 31.95
C PHE A 424 -19.94 -20.98 31.64
N ASP A 425 -19.49 -19.87 32.18
CA ASP A 425 -19.93 -18.52 31.84
C ASP A 425 -18.91 -17.95 30.87
N GLY A 426 -19.06 -18.31 29.59
CA GLY A 426 -18.07 -18.15 28.54
C GLY A 426 -18.26 -19.23 27.47
N PHE A 427 -17.66 -19.03 26.29
CA PHE A 427 -17.89 -19.93 25.16
C PHE A 427 -16.61 -20.20 24.37
N GLY A 428 -16.60 -21.33 23.67
CA GLY A 428 -15.43 -21.83 22.97
C GLY A 428 -15.53 -23.32 22.68
N LYS A 429 -14.38 -23.95 22.42
CA LYS A 429 -14.30 -25.37 22.09
C LYS A 429 -14.11 -26.19 23.35
N GLN A 430 -14.94 -27.22 23.49
CA GLN A 430 -14.89 -28.11 24.64
C GLN A 430 -14.39 -29.49 24.24
N TYR A 431 -13.50 -30.04 25.05
CA TYR A 431 -12.87 -31.33 24.85
C TYR A 431 -12.96 -32.16 26.12
N CYS A 432 -13.20 -33.46 25.99
CA CYS A 432 -13.25 -34.37 27.12
C CYS A 432 -12.23 -35.50 26.99
N TRP A 433 -11.72 -35.97 28.13
CA TRP A 433 -10.93 -37.18 28.24
C TRP A 433 -11.50 -38.06 29.34
N ILE A 434 -11.60 -39.35 29.06
CA ILE A 434 -11.98 -40.39 30.03
C ILE A 434 -10.76 -41.26 30.23
N ASP A 435 -10.23 -41.30 31.46
CA ASP A 435 -9.00 -42.02 31.82
C ASP A 435 -7.82 -41.67 30.90
N GLY A 436 -7.72 -40.40 30.51
CA GLY A 436 -6.68 -39.89 29.60
C GLY A 436 -6.92 -40.14 28.11
N LEU A 437 -8.00 -40.83 27.73
CA LEU A 437 -8.39 -41.07 26.33
C LEU A 437 -9.39 -40.02 25.86
N ARG A 438 -9.11 -39.38 24.72
CA ARG A 438 -9.96 -38.33 24.17
C ARG A 438 -11.34 -38.89 23.77
N TYR A 439 -12.39 -38.18 24.18
CA TYR A 439 -13.78 -38.50 23.90
C TYR A 439 -14.51 -37.32 23.25
N TYR A 440 -15.51 -37.60 22.42
CA TYR A 440 -16.37 -36.61 21.75
C TYR A 440 -17.78 -37.21 21.55
N ASN A 441 -18.81 -36.38 21.66
CA ASN A 441 -20.22 -36.77 21.49
C ASN A 441 -20.97 -35.84 20.52
N ASP A 442 -20.25 -35.02 19.76
CA ASP A 442 -20.81 -34.10 18.77
C ASP A 442 -20.13 -34.28 17.40
N ALA A 443 -20.84 -33.90 16.33
CA ALA A 443 -20.37 -34.02 14.95
C ALA A 443 -19.11 -33.19 14.66
N GLU A 444 -18.82 -32.15 15.46
CA GLU A 444 -17.65 -31.29 15.29
C GLU A 444 -16.42 -31.79 16.08
N PHE A 445 -16.41 -33.05 16.55
CA PHE A 445 -15.38 -33.63 17.41
C PHE A 445 -15.17 -32.86 18.73
N MET A 446 -16.25 -32.24 19.20
CA MET A 446 -16.35 -31.54 20.48
C MET A 446 -17.04 -32.42 21.53
N CYS A 447 -16.82 -32.07 22.79
CA CYS A 447 -17.56 -32.61 23.91
C CYS A 447 -18.65 -31.62 24.32
N LYS A 448 -19.91 -32.05 24.30
CA LYS A 448 -21.08 -31.28 24.71
C LYS A 448 -21.73 -31.94 25.92
N GLN A 449 -22.36 -31.11 26.75
CA GLN A 449 -23.29 -31.60 27.76
C GLN A 449 -24.70 -31.77 27.17
N PRO A 450 -25.53 -32.69 27.71
CA PRO A 450 -25.15 -33.73 28.66
C PRO A 450 -24.15 -34.72 28.06
N LEU A 451 -23.21 -35.21 28.88
CA LEU A 451 -22.28 -36.26 28.52
C LEU A 451 -22.68 -37.56 29.22
N ASP A 452 -23.27 -38.46 28.45
CA ASP A 452 -23.68 -39.77 28.94
C ASP A 452 -22.55 -40.78 28.78
N LEU A 453 -22.18 -41.44 29.88
CA LEU A 453 -21.09 -42.40 30.00
C LEU A 453 -21.60 -43.69 30.65
N THR A 454 -21.03 -44.83 30.28
CA THR A 454 -21.27 -46.10 30.99
C THR A 454 -20.15 -46.34 32.00
N LEU A 455 -20.48 -46.62 33.27
CA LEU A 455 -19.49 -46.98 34.28
C LEU A 455 -19.02 -48.44 34.09
N PRO A 456 -17.80 -48.70 33.59
CA PRO A 456 -17.45 -50.05 33.15
C PRO A 456 -17.06 -50.99 34.31
N ASN A 457 -16.62 -50.45 35.44
CA ASN A 457 -16.21 -51.22 36.62
C ASN A 457 -16.19 -50.34 37.89
N SER A 458 -15.79 -50.92 39.02
CA SER A 458 -15.74 -50.24 40.33
C SER A 458 -14.43 -49.52 40.62
N LYS A 459 -13.53 -49.36 39.65
CA LYS A 459 -12.32 -48.55 39.82
C LYS A 459 -12.68 -47.06 39.75
N ASN A 460 -11.75 -46.23 40.21
CA ASN A 460 -11.85 -44.80 39.99
C ASN A 460 -11.54 -44.50 38.53
N HIS A 461 -12.46 -43.77 37.90
CA HIS A 461 -12.34 -43.24 36.56
C HIS A 461 -12.20 -41.72 36.63
N THR A 462 -11.54 -41.14 35.64
CA THR A 462 -11.31 -39.69 35.57
C THR A 462 -11.95 -39.10 34.32
N LEU A 463 -12.85 -38.14 34.51
CA LEU A 463 -13.35 -37.27 33.45
C LEU A 463 -12.62 -35.94 33.52
N THR A 464 -11.89 -35.58 32.46
CA THR A 464 -11.28 -34.27 32.29
C THR A 464 -12.05 -33.49 31.23
N ILE A 465 -12.54 -32.29 31.57
CA ILE A 465 -13.20 -31.36 30.66
C ILE A 465 -12.27 -30.16 30.46
N LEU A 466 -11.92 -29.86 29.21
CA LEU A 466 -11.17 -28.67 28.83
C LEU A 466 -12.06 -27.76 27.99
N LEU A 467 -12.31 -26.55 28.46
CA LEU A 467 -12.79 -25.45 27.63
C LEU A 467 -11.57 -24.65 27.14
N VAL A 468 -11.45 -24.50 25.82
CA VAL A 468 -10.59 -23.50 25.18
C VAL A 468 -11.53 -22.39 24.73
N ASP A 469 -11.53 -21.26 25.44
CA ASP A 469 -12.42 -20.13 25.11
C ASP A 469 -12.02 -19.45 23.80
N VAL A 470 -12.85 -18.50 23.32
CA VAL A 470 -12.54 -17.74 22.09
C VAL A 470 -11.31 -16.85 22.22
N CYS A 471 -10.90 -16.56 23.45
CA CYS A 471 -9.68 -15.85 23.83
C CYS A 471 -8.45 -16.74 23.89
N SER A 472 -8.58 -18.02 23.49
CA SER A 472 -7.52 -19.03 23.54
C SER A 472 -6.98 -19.32 24.96
N LYS A 473 -7.77 -19.05 25.99
CA LYS A 473 -7.48 -19.44 27.38
C LYS A 473 -8.06 -20.82 27.67
N ASN A 474 -7.32 -21.59 28.46
CA ASN A 474 -7.62 -22.97 28.79
C ASN A 474 -8.19 -23.08 30.20
N TYR A 475 -9.37 -23.69 30.33
CA TYR A 475 -10.05 -23.96 31.59
C TYR A 475 -10.27 -25.45 31.74
N THR A 476 -9.64 -26.06 32.74
CA THR A 476 -9.71 -27.50 32.96
C THR A 476 -10.47 -27.83 34.24
N VAL A 477 -11.48 -28.68 34.11
CA VAL A 477 -12.20 -29.31 35.22
C VAL A 477 -11.89 -30.81 35.20
N GLU A 478 -11.57 -31.39 36.34
CA GLU A 478 -11.31 -32.81 36.50
C GLU A 478 -12.25 -33.37 37.56
N VAL A 479 -12.86 -34.52 37.23
CA VAL A 479 -13.79 -35.23 38.08
C VAL A 479 -13.32 -36.67 38.20
N THR A 480 -13.20 -37.16 39.43
CA THR A 480 -13.05 -38.58 39.68
C THR A 480 -14.42 -39.17 40.00
N TYR A 481 -14.77 -40.29 39.37
CA TYR A 481 -16.04 -40.97 39.59
C TYR A 481 -15.88 -42.49 39.69
N SER A 482 -16.81 -43.15 40.40
CA SER A 482 -16.85 -44.61 40.56
C SER A 482 -18.21 -45.05 41.12
N THR A 483 -18.33 -46.26 41.66
CA THR A 483 -19.57 -46.76 42.28
C THR A 483 -20.03 -45.95 43.49
N TRP A 484 -19.16 -45.13 44.09
CA TRP A 484 -19.47 -44.26 45.23
C TRP A 484 -20.05 -42.90 44.84
N GLY A 485 -20.14 -42.58 43.55
CA GLY A 485 -20.55 -41.27 43.06
C GLY A 485 -19.43 -40.57 42.29
N TYR A 486 -19.33 -39.24 42.44
CA TYR A 486 -18.28 -38.43 41.82
C TYR A 486 -17.80 -37.31 42.75
N ALA A 487 -16.58 -36.83 42.49
CA ALA A 487 -15.99 -35.68 43.17
C ALA A 487 -15.14 -34.87 42.19
N ILE A 488 -15.29 -33.54 42.25
CA ILE A 488 -14.45 -32.62 41.48
C ILE A 488 -13.06 -32.59 42.14
N THR A 489 -12.03 -33.08 41.42
CA THR A 489 -10.64 -33.09 41.89
C THR A 489 -9.87 -31.86 41.47
N LYS A 490 -10.30 -31.20 40.38
CA LYS A 490 -9.72 -29.96 39.87
C LYS A 490 -10.79 -29.09 39.25
N ALA A 491 -10.79 -27.81 39.56
CA ALA A 491 -11.57 -26.81 38.84
C ALA A 491 -10.75 -25.52 38.75
N PRO A 492 -10.99 -24.66 37.74
CA PRO A 492 -10.44 -23.32 37.73
C PRO A 492 -10.86 -22.59 39.01
N LYS A 493 -9.94 -21.85 39.65
CA LYS A 493 -10.35 -20.95 40.72
C LYS A 493 -11.28 -19.90 40.13
N ALA A 494 -12.42 -19.64 40.77
CA ALA A 494 -13.30 -18.53 40.38
C ALA A 494 -12.49 -17.23 40.42
N THR A 495 -12.07 -16.73 39.26
CA THR A 495 -11.41 -15.44 39.13
C THR A 495 -12.49 -14.36 39.17
N VAL A 496 -12.90 -13.97 40.39
CA VAL A 496 -13.69 -12.74 40.62
C VAL A 496 -12.74 -11.54 40.79
N ALA A 497 -11.62 -11.52 40.06
CA ALA A 497 -10.72 -10.38 40.06
C ALA A 497 -11.13 -9.44 38.94
N ALA A 498 -11.51 -8.21 39.29
CA ALA A 498 -11.65 -7.11 38.34
C ALA A 498 -10.38 -7.06 37.47
N ILE A 499 -10.57 -7.11 36.16
CA ILE A 499 -9.48 -7.20 35.21
C ILE A 499 -8.93 -5.81 34.98
N ASP A 500 -7.61 -5.70 35.13
CA ASP A 500 -6.84 -4.66 34.46
C ASP A 500 -6.87 -4.95 32.96
N SER A 501 -7.47 -4.05 32.17
CA SER A 501 -7.74 -4.18 30.72
C SER A 501 -6.51 -4.60 29.91
N ASP A 502 -5.31 -4.39 30.46
CA ASP A 502 -4.03 -4.73 29.86
C ASP A 502 -3.69 -6.24 29.87
N SER A 503 -4.43 -7.10 30.60
CA SER A 503 -4.12 -8.54 30.73
C SER A 503 -4.88 -9.47 29.77
N LEU A 504 -5.76 -8.93 28.92
CA LEU A 504 -6.54 -9.66 27.91
C LEU A 504 -5.88 -9.59 26.52
N THR A 505 -4.63 -10.04 26.40
CA THR A 505 -3.96 -10.13 25.09
C THR A 505 -4.21 -11.50 24.45
N GLY A 506 -5.44 -11.73 24.00
CA GLY A 506 -5.81 -12.86 23.14
C GLY A 506 -6.21 -12.35 21.77
N GLY A 507 -5.23 -12.18 20.87
CA GLY A 507 -5.49 -11.68 19.51
C GLY A 507 -5.57 -12.82 18.49
N GLN A 508 -6.56 -12.77 17.61
CA GLN A 508 -6.55 -13.59 16.40
C GLN A 508 -5.97 -12.75 15.25
N THR A 509 -4.79 -13.11 14.76
CA THR A 509 -4.18 -12.47 13.58
C THR A 509 -4.53 -13.26 12.33
N PHE A 510 -4.98 -12.54 11.30
CA PHE A 510 -5.25 -13.11 9.99
C PHE A 510 -4.49 -12.35 8.90
N ASP A 511 -3.78 -13.08 8.07
CA ASP A 511 -3.13 -12.51 6.88
C ASP A 511 -4.16 -12.43 5.75
N MET A 512 -4.39 -11.23 5.20
CA MET A 512 -5.10 -11.10 3.92
C MET A 512 -4.18 -11.45 2.76
N VAL A 513 -3.81 -12.73 2.63
CA VAL A 513 -2.97 -13.17 1.51
C VAL A 513 -3.77 -13.07 0.21
N GLY A 514 -3.17 -12.48 -0.83
CA GLY A 514 -3.46 -12.70 -2.24
C GLY A 514 -3.76 -14.15 -2.56
N VAL A 515 -5.01 -14.61 -2.41
CA VAL A 515 -5.42 -15.89 -3.02
C VAL A 515 -5.48 -15.62 -4.52
N GLY A 516 -4.31 -15.64 -5.15
CA GLY A 516 -4.23 -15.84 -6.58
C GLY A 516 -4.92 -17.16 -6.86
N VAL A 517 -6.05 -17.10 -7.54
CA VAL A 517 -6.76 -18.28 -8.01
C VAL A 517 -5.76 -19.10 -8.84
N PRO A 518 -5.41 -20.35 -8.47
CA PRO A 518 -4.88 -21.25 -9.47
C PRO A 518 -6.07 -21.63 -10.36
N LEU A 519 -6.27 -20.86 -11.43
CA LEU A 519 -7.05 -21.33 -12.55
C LEU A 519 -6.31 -22.54 -13.13
N SER A 520 -7.01 -23.68 -13.15
CA SER A 520 -6.63 -24.94 -13.80
C SER A 520 -5.67 -25.87 -13.03
N SER A 521 -6.26 -26.86 -12.36
CA SER A 521 -5.91 -28.25 -12.69
C SER A 521 -7.18 -29.09 -12.76
N THR A 522 -7.61 -29.36 -13.99
CA THR A 522 -8.42 -30.52 -14.37
C THR A 522 -7.88 -31.78 -13.69
N SER A 523 -8.55 -32.27 -12.65
CA SER A 523 -8.34 -33.65 -12.19
C SER A 523 -9.25 -34.57 -12.99
N THR A 524 -8.62 -35.14 -14.02
CA THR A 524 -9.07 -36.28 -14.79
C THR A 524 -9.58 -37.39 -13.86
N LYS A 525 -10.77 -37.89 -14.16
CA LYS A 525 -11.23 -39.21 -13.71
C LYS A 525 -10.12 -40.24 -13.95
N ARG A 526 -9.55 -40.82 -12.90
CA ARG A 526 -8.87 -42.12 -13.00
C ARG A 526 -9.38 -43.07 -11.94
N SER A 527 -9.80 -44.21 -12.45
CA SER A 527 -10.43 -45.33 -11.79
C SER A 527 -9.56 -45.95 -10.70
N LEU A 528 -10.25 -46.43 -9.68
CA LEU A 528 -9.85 -47.53 -8.81
C LEU A 528 -9.15 -48.65 -9.59
N ASN A 529 -7.98 -49.07 -9.11
CA ASN A 529 -7.61 -50.47 -9.01
C ASN A 529 -6.55 -50.65 -7.91
N ALA A 530 -6.73 -51.74 -7.18
CA ALA A 530 -6.11 -52.09 -5.91
C ALA A 530 -4.79 -52.89 -6.06
N ALA A 531 -4.26 -53.31 -4.89
CA ALA A 531 -3.18 -54.26 -4.58
C ALA A 531 -1.80 -53.59 -4.31
N SER A 532 -1.41 -53.45 -3.03
CA SER A 532 -0.51 -54.33 -2.24
C SER A 532 0.93 -54.37 -2.80
N THR A 533 2.04 -54.22 -2.07
CA THR A 533 2.44 -54.85 -0.80
C THR A 533 3.80 -54.24 -0.36
N ALA A 534 4.12 -54.41 0.93
CA ALA A 534 5.35 -54.13 1.69
C ALA A 534 6.73 -54.20 0.98
N SER A 535 7.69 -53.38 1.44
CA SER A 535 8.80 -53.87 2.30
C SER A 535 9.80 -52.79 2.71
N SER A 536 10.28 -52.99 3.93
CA SER A 536 11.30 -52.30 4.72
C SER A 536 12.64 -52.07 4.02
N THR A 537 13.34 -50.98 4.33
CA THR A 537 14.72 -51.08 4.85
C THR A 537 15.12 -49.81 5.61
N ALA A 538 15.65 -50.02 6.81
CA ALA A 538 16.31 -49.03 7.64
C ALA A 538 17.72 -48.72 7.12
N LEU A 539 18.21 -47.51 7.38
CA LEU A 539 19.65 -47.25 7.46
C LEU A 539 19.91 -46.14 8.49
N LEU A 540 20.53 -46.58 9.59
CA LEU A 540 21.22 -45.80 10.61
C LEU A 540 22.42 -45.08 9.99
N PHE A 541 22.72 -43.85 10.43
CA PHE A 541 24.06 -43.46 10.91
C PHE A 541 23.97 -42.16 11.72
N ALA A 542 24.74 -42.13 12.81
CA ALA A 542 24.74 -41.19 13.92
C ALA A 542 25.67 -39.96 13.66
N PRO A 543 25.76 -39.00 14.60
CA PRO A 543 26.08 -37.59 14.34
C PRO A 543 27.56 -37.23 14.51
N ALA A 544 27.97 -36.08 13.95
CA ALA A 544 29.22 -35.41 14.29
C ALA A 544 28.95 -34.11 15.06
N VAL A 545 29.50 -34.11 16.28
CA VAL A 545 29.63 -33.01 17.23
C VAL A 545 30.64 -31.99 16.70
N LEU A 546 30.33 -30.70 16.82
CA LEU A 546 31.37 -29.69 17.01
C LEU A 546 30.87 -28.58 17.95
N ALA A 547 31.50 -28.53 19.12
CA ALA A 547 31.39 -27.46 20.09
C ALA A 547 32.44 -26.38 19.81
N ALA A 548 32.11 -25.12 20.01
CA ALA A 548 33.09 -24.07 20.35
C ALA A 548 32.42 -22.99 21.22
N LEU A 549 33.03 -22.78 22.39
CA LEU A 549 32.71 -21.81 23.44
C LEU A 549 33.23 -20.39 23.12
N HIS A 550 32.55 -19.36 23.64
CA HIS A 550 33.07 -18.18 24.42
C HIS A 550 31.88 -17.22 24.67
N VAL A 551 31.30 -17.08 25.88
CA VAL A 551 31.71 -16.32 27.09
C VAL A 551 32.19 -14.89 26.75
N SER A 552 31.49 -13.81 27.12
CA SER A 552 31.59 -13.17 28.45
C SER A 552 30.53 -12.07 28.69
N ARG A 553 30.15 -11.91 29.96
CA ARG A 553 29.33 -10.85 30.60
C ARG A 553 30.10 -9.53 30.81
N GLN A 554 29.34 -8.45 31.04
CA GLN A 554 29.46 -7.33 32.02
C GLN A 554 29.10 -5.99 31.33
N ALA A 555 28.12 -5.18 31.73
CA ALA A 555 27.76 -4.57 33.02
C ALA A 555 28.77 -3.53 33.55
N GLY A 556 28.38 -2.24 33.46
CA GLY A 556 28.96 -1.07 34.14
C GLY A 556 28.24 0.19 33.60
N LEU A 557 27.28 0.80 34.31
CA LEU A 557 27.41 1.82 35.37
C LEU A 557 28.18 3.08 34.95
N VAL A 558 27.43 4.18 34.74
CA VAL A 558 27.52 5.42 35.52
C VAL A 558 26.11 5.76 35.98
#